data_AF-A0A661XIM3-F1
#
_entry.id   AF-A0A661XIM3-F1
#
_cell.length_a   1.000
_cell.length_b   1.000
_cell.length_c   1.000
_cell.angle_alpha   90.00
_cell.angle_beta   90.00
_cell.angle_gamma   90.00
#
_symmetry.space_group_name_H-M   'P 1'
#
loop_
_entity.id
_entity.type
_entity.pdbx_description
1 polymer ?
#
loop_
_entity_poly.entity_id
_entity_poly.type
_entity_poly.pdbx_seq_one_letter_code
_entity_poly.pdbx_strand_id
1 'polypeptide(L)'
;MPNHFHLLVLLTEESLAPRVKKDEPISFSNLSNFSFGLKQVLSSYTKAINVQHDRTGSLFQQNTKRKNTGSGDMSSYALWCLHYIHMNPVEAGFSVHPSEWKYSSYNEYFGEVMRPVCNL
;
A
#
# COMPACT_ATOMS: atom_id res chain seq x y z
N MET A 1 -9.76 1.46 -4.59
CA MET A 1 -10.57 1.82 -5.77
C MET A 1 -10.53 0.70 -6.78
N PRO A 2 -11.48 0.60 -7.73
CA PRO A 2 -11.53 -0.53 -8.67
C PRO A 2 -10.24 -0.75 -9.49
N ASN A 3 -9.49 0.32 -9.78
CA ASN A 3 -8.31 0.28 -10.64
C ASN A 3 -7.01 0.77 -9.98
N HIS A 4 -7.05 1.19 -8.70
CA HIS A 4 -5.86 1.63 -7.97
C HIS A 4 -6.08 1.56 -6.44
N PHE A 5 -5.00 1.68 -5.69
CA PHE A 5 -5.01 1.72 -4.23
C PHE A 5 -4.11 2.86 -3.73
N HIS A 6 -4.40 3.34 -2.53
CA HIS A 6 -3.58 4.28 -1.79
C HIS A 6 -3.24 3.65 -0.44
N LEU A 7 -1.98 3.77 -0.02
CA LEU A 7 -1.50 3.26 1.26
C LEU A 7 -0.81 4.40 2.01
N LEU A 8 -1.13 4.55 3.29
CA LEU A 8 -0.35 5.33 4.23
C LEU A 8 0.39 4.35 5.14
N VAL A 9 1.72 4.39 5.10
CA VAL A 9 2.58 3.43 5.82
C VAL A 9 3.62 4.16 6.63
N LEU A 10 3.79 3.74 7.89
CA LEU A 10 4.94 4.10 8.70
C LEU A 10 6.03 3.05 8.49
N LEU A 11 7.21 3.50 8.07
CA LEU A 11 8.34 2.61 7.79
C LEU A 11 9.34 2.67 8.93
N THR A 12 9.78 1.50 9.39
CA THR A 12 10.89 1.38 10.35
C THR A 12 12.23 1.58 9.66
N GLU A 13 13.28 1.85 10.45
CA GLU A 13 14.66 1.91 9.94
C GLU A 13 15.06 0.64 9.19
N GLU A 14 14.67 -0.53 9.70
CA GLU A 14 14.88 -1.82 9.02
C GLU A 14 14.18 -1.88 7.66
N SER A 15 12.96 -1.34 7.57
CA SER A 15 12.20 -1.29 6.32
C SER A 15 12.82 -0.34 5.29
N LEU A 16 13.49 0.71 5.76
CA LEU A 16 14.20 1.70 4.94
C LEU A 16 15.60 1.24 4.53
N ALA A 17 16.22 0.33 5.30
CA ALA A 17 17.56 -0.17 5.04
C ALA A 17 17.69 -0.74 3.61
N PRO A 18 18.81 -0.49 2.92
CA PRO A 18 19.06 -1.07 1.61
C PRO A 18 19.13 -2.59 1.73
N ARG A 19 18.56 -3.28 0.75
CA ARG A 19 18.63 -4.73 0.71
C ARG A 19 20.07 -5.18 0.43
N VAL A 20 20.72 -5.81 1.39
CA VAL A 20 22.01 -6.48 1.21
C VAL A 20 21.75 -7.96 0.97
N LYS A 21 22.15 -8.49 -0.19
CA LYS A 21 22.24 -9.94 -0.40
C LYS A 21 23.63 -10.40 0.03
N LYS A 22 23.71 -11.51 0.77
CA LYS A 22 24.98 -12.06 1.29
C LYS A 22 26.00 -12.38 0.19
N ASP A 23 25.57 -12.61 -1.05
CA ASP A 23 26.43 -13.14 -2.13
C ASP A 23 26.36 -12.35 -3.46
N GLU A 24 25.79 -11.12 -3.48
CA GLU A 24 25.73 -10.32 -4.71
C GLU A 24 26.53 -9.02 -4.59
N PRO A 25 27.28 -8.61 -5.64
CA PRO A 25 27.88 -7.29 -5.69
C PRO A 25 26.81 -6.21 -5.53
N ILE A 26 27.17 -5.09 -4.91
CA ILE A 26 26.32 -3.93 -4.53
C ILE A 26 25.49 -3.33 -5.70
N SER A 27 25.70 -3.79 -6.93
CA SER A 27 24.99 -3.37 -8.13
C SER A 27 24.00 -4.49 -8.51
N PHE A 28 22.71 -4.36 -8.23
CA PHE A 28 21.77 -3.98 -9.29
C PHE A 28 20.46 -3.35 -8.80
N SER A 29 20.30 -3.06 -7.51
CA SER A 29 19.14 -2.27 -7.06
C SER A 29 19.31 -1.68 -5.66
N ASN A 30 19.40 -0.36 -5.54
CA ASN A 30 19.33 0.39 -4.27
C ASN A 30 17.90 0.36 -3.66
N LEU A 31 17.19 -0.77 -3.75
CA LEU A 31 15.86 -0.91 -3.18
C LEU A 31 15.97 -1.10 -1.67
N SER A 32 15.12 -0.39 -0.93
CA SER A 32 14.90 -0.67 0.48
C SER A 32 14.21 -2.02 0.67
N ASN A 33 14.33 -2.60 1.87
CA ASN A 33 13.61 -3.81 2.23
C ASN A 33 12.10 -3.70 1.98
N PHE A 34 11.49 -2.56 2.31
CA PHE A 34 10.09 -2.28 2.02
C PHE A 34 9.78 -2.32 0.51
N SER A 35 10.57 -1.63 -0.31
CA SER A 35 10.34 -1.56 -1.76
C SER A 35 10.42 -2.96 -2.39
N PHE A 36 11.35 -3.79 -1.90
CA PHE A 36 11.46 -5.17 -2.33
C PHE A 36 10.25 -6.02 -1.89
N GLY A 37 9.84 -5.91 -0.62
CA GLY A 37 8.67 -6.63 -0.12
C GLY A 37 7.40 -6.26 -0.89
N LEU A 38 7.18 -4.98 -1.15
CA LEU A 38 6.07 -4.50 -1.97
C LEU A 38 6.13 -5.08 -3.39
N LYS A 39 7.31 -5.11 -4.02
CA LYS A 39 7.50 -5.75 -5.33
C LYS A 39 7.10 -7.23 -5.31
N GLN A 40 7.44 -7.97 -4.26
CA GLN A 40 7.05 -9.38 -4.13
C GLN A 40 5.53 -9.53 -4.03
N VAL A 41 4.88 -8.74 -3.17
CA VAL A 41 3.42 -8.76 -2.99
C VAL A 41 2.71 -8.49 -4.32
N LEU A 42 3.08 -7.42 -5.03
CA LEU A 42 2.47 -7.05 -6.31
C LEU A 42 2.72 -8.10 -7.41
N SER A 43 3.91 -8.70 -7.43
CA SER A 43 4.26 -9.75 -8.39
C SER A 43 3.45 -11.03 -8.14
N SER A 44 3.33 -11.44 -6.88
CA SER A 44 2.53 -12.62 -6.49
C SER A 44 1.04 -12.42 -6.81
N TYR A 45 0.50 -11.23 -6.51
CA TYR A 45 -0.88 -10.89 -6.86
C TYR A 45 -1.11 -10.91 -8.39
N THR A 46 -0.18 -10.31 -9.16
CA THR A 46 -0.24 -10.31 -10.63
C THR A 46 -0.27 -11.74 -11.18
N LYS A 47 0.58 -12.64 -10.66
CA LYS A 47 0.60 -14.05 -11.07
C LYS A 47 -0.73 -14.74 -10.78
N ALA A 48 -1.29 -14.54 -9.58
CA ALA A 48 -2.56 -15.15 -9.19
C ALA A 48 -3.72 -14.69 -10.10
N ILE A 49 -3.82 -13.38 -10.36
CA ILE A 49 -4.82 -12.81 -11.26
C ILE A 49 -4.62 -13.28 -12.70
N ASN A 50 -3.37 -13.40 -13.15
CA ASN A 50 -3.06 -13.89 -14.47
C ASN A 50 -3.55 -15.33 -14.68
N VAL A 51 -3.31 -16.20 -13.71
CA VAL A 51 -3.82 -17.58 -13.71
C VAL A 51 -5.34 -17.61 -13.64
N GLN A 52 -5.95 -16.83 -12.73
CA GLN A 52 -7.40 -16.81 -12.53
C GLN A 52 -8.17 -16.37 -13.78
N HIS A 53 -7.62 -15.45 -14.56
CA HIS A 53 -8.28 -14.84 -15.71
C HIS A 53 -7.72 -15.30 -17.07
N ASP A 54 -6.92 -16.38 -17.09
CA ASP A 54 -6.25 -16.92 -18.28
C ASP A 54 -5.57 -15.83 -19.14
N ARG A 55 -4.78 -14.98 -18.48
CA ARG A 55 -4.12 -13.84 -19.09
C ARG A 55 -2.62 -13.84 -18.79
N THR A 56 -1.88 -13.03 -19.53
CA THR A 56 -0.44 -12.80 -19.31
C THR A 56 -0.13 -11.31 -19.28
N GLY A 57 1.10 -10.95 -18.86
CA GLY A 57 1.57 -9.57 -18.84
C GLY A 57 1.46 -8.87 -17.48
N SER A 58 1.73 -7.56 -17.48
CA SER A 58 1.71 -6.72 -16.28
C SER A 58 0.29 -6.33 -15.88
N LEU A 59 -0.01 -6.38 -14.57
CA LEU A 59 -1.27 -5.89 -14.02
C LEU A 59 -1.14 -4.46 -13.47
N PHE A 60 0.01 -4.12 -12.91
CA PHE A 60 0.26 -2.82 -12.29
C PHE A 60 1.03 -1.89 -13.24
N GLN A 61 0.82 -0.59 -13.08
CA GLN A 61 1.65 0.43 -13.73
C GLN A 61 3.10 0.32 -13.21
N GLN A 62 4.06 0.58 -14.10
CA GLN A 62 5.47 0.65 -13.70
C GLN A 62 5.69 1.83 -12.76
N ASN A 63 6.61 1.66 -11.80
CA ASN A 63 7.02 2.65 -10.81
C ASN A 63 5.90 3.12 -9.87
N THR A 64 5.84 2.52 -8.68
CA THR A 64 4.95 2.96 -7.60
C THR A 64 5.24 4.41 -7.21
N LYS A 65 4.22 5.26 -7.25
CA LYS A 65 4.31 6.64 -6.77
C LYS A 65 4.40 6.66 -5.24
N ARG A 66 5.30 7.48 -4.70
CA ARG A 66 5.45 7.67 -3.24
C ARG A 66 5.67 9.15 -2.91
N LYS A 67 5.18 9.57 -1.76
CA LYS A 67 5.43 10.90 -1.18
C LYS A 67 5.73 10.74 0.30
N ASN A 68 6.78 11.40 0.79
CA ASN A 68 7.07 11.46 2.22
C ASN A 68 6.06 12.42 2.89
N THR A 69 5.39 11.94 3.93
CA THR A 69 4.33 12.67 4.66
C THR A 69 4.81 13.30 5.98
N GLY A 70 6.08 13.09 6.35
CA GLY A 70 6.69 13.61 7.58
C GLY A 70 7.58 12.58 8.28
N SER A 71 8.30 13.03 9.30
CA SER A 71 9.19 12.23 10.14
C SER A 71 8.46 11.72 11.38
N GLY A 72 7.93 10.49 11.31
CA GLY A 72 7.52 9.68 12.48
C GLY A 72 6.13 9.96 13.06
N ASP A 73 5.78 11.23 13.29
CA ASP A 73 4.51 11.61 13.90
C ASP A 73 3.40 11.82 12.86
N MET A 74 2.14 11.68 13.30
CA MET A 74 0.96 12.08 12.51
C MET A 74 0.98 13.61 12.33
N SER A 75 1.74 14.07 11.34
CA SER A 75 1.73 15.46 10.93
C SER A 75 0.32 15.83 10.45
N SER A 76 -0.02 17.12 10.48
CA SER A 76 -1.27 17.60 9.89
C SER A 76 -1.42 17.09 8.45
N TYR A 77 -0.32 16.97 7.71
CA TYR A 77 -0.32 16.45 6.35
C TYR A 77 -0.59 14.93 6.27
N ALA A 78 -0.02 14.11 7.18
CA ALA A 78 -0.32 12.68 7.24
C ALA A 78 -1.79 12.42 7.58
N LEU A 79 -2.37 13.23 8.49
CA LEU A 79 -3.80 13.17 8.82
C LEU A 79 -4.67 13.56 7.62
N TRP A 80 -4.29 14.60 6.87
CA TRP A 80 -4.95 14.95 5.61
C TRP A 80 -4.88 13.81 4.59
N CYS A 81 -3.74 13.13 4.46
CA CYS A 81 -3.62 11.95 3.61
C CYS A 81 -4.52 10.81 4.08
N LEU A 82 -4.60 10.54 5.38
CA LEU A 82 -5.50 9.52 5.94
C LEU A 82 -6.97 9.82 5.59
N HIS A 83 -7.41 11.06 5.81
CA HIS A 83 -8.76 11.52 5.45
C HIS A 83 -9.01 11.38 3.94
N TYR A 84 -8.06 11.84 3.11
CA TYR A 84 -8.16 11.72 1.65
C TYR A 84 -8.33 10.26 1.20
N ILE A 85 -7.56 9.33 1.77
CA ILE A 85 -7.60 7.90 1.41
C ILE A 85 -9.00 7.34 1.69
N HIS A 86 -9.58 7.60 2.86
CA HIS A 86 -10.88 7.08 3.24
C HIS A 86 -12.05 7.78 2.55
N MET A 87 -11.91 9.05 2.17
CA MET A 87 -12.92 9.76 1.40
C MET A 87 -12.89 9.45 -0.09
N ASN A 88 -11.81 8.89 -0.62
CA ASN A 88 -11.66 8.64 -2.06
C ASN A 88 -12.81 7.81 -2.69
N PRO A 89 -13.32 6.74 -2.05
CA PRO A 89 -14.49 6.02 -2.55
C PRO A 89 -15.77 6.86 -2.57
N VAL A 90 -15.95 7.76 -1.59
CA VAL A 90 -17.12 8.66 -1.50
C VAL A 90 -17.06 9.71 -2.61
N GLU A 91 -15.92 10.40 -2.75
CA GLU A 91 -15.71 11.43 -3.78
C GLU A 91 -15.85 10.87 -5.21
N ALA A 92 -15.56 9.60 -5.39
CA ALA A 92 -15.72 8.91 -6.67
C ALA A 92 -17.11 8.28 -6.87
N GLY A 93 -18.05 8.45 -5.93
CA GLY A 93 -19.43 7.97 -6.04
C GLY A 93 -19.62 6.46 -5.82
N PHE A 94 -18.65 5.77 -5.21
CA PHE A 94 -18.73 4.34 -4.93
C PHE A 94 -19.41 3.99 -3.59
N SER A 95 -19.55 4.96 -2.69
CA SER A 95 -20.15 4.82 -1.37
C SER A 95 -20.72 6.16 -0.90
N VAL A 96 -21.77 6.15 -0.09
CA VAL A 96 -22.31 7.40 0.51
C VAL A 96 -21.50 7.81 1.73
N HIS A 97 -20.94 6.82 2.45
CA HIS A 97 -20.11 7.03 3.63
C HIS A 97 -18.85 6.14 3.59
N PRO A 98 -17.69 6.58 4.13
CA PRO A 98 -16.46 5.77 4.09
C PRO A 98 -16.60 4.37 4.71
N SER A 99 -17.46 4.21 5.71
CA SER A 99 -17.72 2.91 6.36
C SER A 99 -18.39 1.87 5.45
N GLU A 100 -19.09 2.30 4.41
CA GLU A 100 -19.74 1.40 3.45
C GLU A 100 -18.71 0.80 2.47
N TRP A 101 -17.55 1.43 2.32
CA TRP A 101 -16.49 0.94 1.45
C TRP A 101 -15.64 -0.12 2.15
N LYS A 102 -16.09 -1.38 2.05
CA LYS A 102 -15.45 -2.57 2.66
C LYS A 102 -14.00 -2.85 2.22
N TYR A 103 -13.49 -2.14 1.22
CA TYR A 103 -12.12 -2.30 0.71
C TYR A 103 -11.18 -1.20 1.21
N SER A 104 -11.40 -0.76 2.46
CA SER A 104 -10.52 0.16 3.20
C SER A 104 -10.45 -0.23 4.66
N SER A 105 -9.46 0.29 5.39
CA SER A 105 -9.32 0.10 6.84
C SER A 105 -10.19 1.05 7.67
N TYR A 106 -11.14 1.80 7.08
CA TYR A 106 -11.91 2.83 7.80
C TYR A 106 -12.58 2.28 9.06
N ASN A 107 -13.28 1.14 8.94
CA ASN A 107 -14.01 0.51 10.04
C ASN A 107 -13.08 -0.09 11.12
N GLU A 108 -11.79 -0.30 10.82
CA GLU A 108 -10.83 -0.79 11.83
C GLU A 108 -10.63 0.24 12.95
N TYR A 109 -10.64 1.53 12.62
CA TYR A 109 -10.49 2.63 13.58
C TYR A 109 -11.67 2.76 14.56
N PHE A 110 -12.78 2.06 14.29
CA PHE A 110 -13.98 2.06 15.14
C PHE A 110 -14.17 0.71 15.86
N GLY A 111 -13.22 -0.23 15.73
CA GLY A 111 -13.29 -1.53 16.39
C GLY A 111 -14.31 -2.50 15.78
N GLU A 112 -14.78 -2.23 14.56
CA GLU A 112 -15.84 -3.00 13.90
C GLU A 112 -15.31 -4.22 13.11
N VAL A 113 -14.00 -4.47 13.14
CA VAL A 113 -13.33 -5.48 12.32
C VAL A 113 -12.59 -6.50 13.20
N MET A 114 -12.95 -7.79 13.06
CA MET A 114 -12.35 -8.88 13.85
C MET A 114 -10.86 -9.16 13.53
N ARG A 115 -10.40 -8.82 12.33
CA ARG A 115 -9.03 -9.06 11.85
C ARG A 115 -8.50 -7.79 11.17
N PRO A 116 -8.04 -6.80 11.95
CA PRO A 116 -7.53 -5.55 11.39
C PRO A 116 -6.22 -5.79 10.62
N VAL A 117 -5.99 -4.98 9.59
CA VAL A 117 -4.74 -4.93 8.82
C VAL A 117 -3.83 -3.82 9.35
N CYS A 118 -4.40 -2.78 9.95
CA CYS A 118 -3.66 -1.70 10.60
C CYS A 118 -3.17 -2.15 11.99
N ASN A 119 -1.93 -1.78 12.31
CA ASN A 119 -1.39 -1.87 13.67
C ASN A 119 -1.87 -0.64 14.46
N LEU A 120 -3.12 -0.69 14.93
CA LEU A 120 -3.76 0.38 15.72
C LEU A 120 -3.28 0.41 17.18
#